data_AF-A0A9D7LF18-F1
#
_entry.id   AF-A0A9D7LF18-F1
#
_cell.length_a   1.000
_cell.length_b   1.000
_cell.length_c   1.000
_cell.angle_alpha   90.00
_cell.angle_beta   90.00
_cell.angle_gamma   90.00
#
_symmetry.space_group_name_H-M   'P 1'
#
loop_
_entity.id
_entity.type
_entity.pdbx_description
1 polymer ?
#
loop_
_entity_poly.entity_id
_entity_poly.type
_entity_poly.pdbx_seq_one_letter_code
_entity_poly.pdbx_strand_id
1 'polypeptide(L)'
;MRFQAFHDDLAAGLTATGTEFTLTRPLASLLGRTASTGSLQVRIGRLALEDKDGIQPFAEVGSAAALEHEIITVCSARPAGEAHGRLQISREGGSWKVTGMQAGRSISATLTPSAGHAAPQVAF
;
A
#
# COMPACT_ATOMS: atom_id res chain seq x y z
N MET A 1 -3.42 9.28 -1.81
CA MET A 1 -4.03 8.39 -0.80
C MET A 1 -3.14 8.32 0.43
N ARG A 2 -3.68 8.08 1.64
CA ARG A 2 -2.90 8.02 2.89
C ARG A 2 -3.16 6.72 3.65
N PHE A 3 -2.09 6.13 4.20
CA PHE A 3 -2.12 4.97 5.08
C PHE A 3 -1.58 5.38 6.44
N GLN A 4 -2.44 5.35 7.45
CA GLN A 4 -2.12 5.74 8.82
C GLN A 4 -1.93 4.49 9.66
N ALA A 5 -0.87 4.48 10.46
CA ALA A 5 -0.77 3.50 11.53
C ALA A 5 -1.62 3.97 12.70
N PHE A 6 -2.36 3.05 13.31
CA PHE A 6 -2.85 3.29 14.66
C PHE A 6 -1.61 3.45 15.57
N HIS A 7 -1.46 4.59 16.23
CA HIS A 7 -0.22 4.98 16.92
C HIS A 7 -0.49 5.54 18.32
N ASP A 8 -1.61 5.19 18.95
CA ASP A 8 -1.94 5.60 20.32
C ASP A 8 -0.94 5.07 21.35
N ASP A 9 -0.27 3.95 21.03
CA ASP A 9 0.80 3.35 21.83
C ASP A 9 2.20 3.88 21.49
N LEU A 10 2.29 4.85 20.58
CA LEU A 10 3.52 5.45 20.08
C LEU A 10 4.53 4.46 19.47
N ALA A 11 4.10 3.24 19.14
CA ALA A 11 5.00 2.15 18.75
C ALA A 11 5.02 1.85 17.25
N ALA A 12 4.34 2.66 16.44
CA ALA A 12 4.33 2.47 14.99
C ALA A 12 5.53 3.14 14.31
N GLY A 13 6.24 2.36 13.49
CA GLY A 13 7.26 2.86 12.56
C GLY A 13 6.75 2.85 11.12
N LEU A 14 7.20 3.81 10.32
CA LEU A 14 6.90 3.88 8.90
C LEU A 14 8.17 4.16 8.09
N THR A 15 8.35 3.41 7.01
CA THR A 15 9.41 3.65 6.02
C THR A 15 8.83 3.60 4.61
N ALA A 16 9.46 4.29 3.66
CA ALA A 16 9.07 4.27 2.25
C ALA A 16 10.31 4.19 1.37
N THR A 17 10.22 3.36 0.32
CA THR A 17 11.28 3.16 -0.68
C THR A 17 10.63 3.00 -2.05
N GLY A 18 10.89 3.92 -2.98
CA GLY A 18 10.30 3.88 -4.32
C GLY A 18 8.77 3.91 -4.27
N THR A 19 8.13 2.83 -4.73
CA THR A 19 6.67 2.67 -4.72
C THR A 19 6.16 1.76 -3.59
N GLU A 20 7.02 1.47 -2.60
CA GLU A 20 6.69 0.63 -1.45
C GLU A 20 6.73 1.43 -0.15
N PHE A 21 5.93 1.03 0.83
CA PHE A 21 6.04 1.47 2.21
C PHE A 21 5.87 0.31 3.19
N THR A 22 6.57 0.37 4.32
CA THR A 22 6.43 -0.59 5.41
C THR A 22 5.92 0.12 6.66
N LEU A 23 4.84 -0.41 7.21
CA LEU A 23 4.32 -0.06 8.53
C LEU A 23 4.72 -1.17 9.50
N THR A 24 5.45 -0.82 10.55
CA THR A 24 5.87 -1.76 11.59
C THR A 24 5.20 -1.40 12.91
N ARG A 25 4.72 -2.42 13.61
CA ARG A 25 4.26 -2.40 15.00
C ARG A 25 5.05 -3.46 15.78
N PRO A 26 5.00 -3.47 17.12
CA PRO A 26 5.77 -4.41 17.93
C PRO A 26 5.59 -5.88 17.56
N LEU A 27 4.38 -6.28 17.14
CA LEU A 27 4.04 -7.67 16.85
C LEU A 27 3.65 -7.95 15.40
N ALA A 28 3.57 -6.92 14.56
CA ALA A 28 3.13 -7.07 13.18
C ALA A 28 3.80 -6.05 12.25
N SER A 29 3.92 -6.40 10.99
CA SER A 29 4.29 -5.49 9.92
C SER A 29 3.33 -5.60 8.74
N LEU A 30 3.18 -4.51 8.01
CA LEU A 30 2.46 -4.43 6.75
C LEU A 30 3.37 -3.82 5.71
N LEU A 31 3.50 -4.48 4.56
CA LEU A 31 4.17 -3.97 3.38
C LEU A 31 3.12 -3.61 2.33
N GLY A 32 3.03 -2.34 1.99
CA GLY A 32 2.21 -1.83 0.89
C GLY A 32 3.05 -1.65 -0.36
N ARG A 33 2.64 -2.29 -1.45
CA ARG A 33 3.21 -2.11 -2.79
C ARG A 33 2.23 -1.36 -3.66
N THR A 34 2.68 -0.28 -4.29
CA THR A 34 1.80 0.58 -5.07
C THR A 34 2.21 0.59 -6.54
N ALA A 35 1.22 0.67 -7.42
CA ALA A 35 1.40 0.86 -8.85
C ALA A 35 0.27 1.72 -9.41
N SER A 36 0.52 2.37 -10.53
CA SER A 36 -0.46 3.22 -11.21
C SER A 36 -0.21 3.24 -12.71
N THR A 37 -1.21 3.71 -13.47
CA THR A 37 -1.08 3.97 -14.90
C THR A 37 -0.22 5.21 -15.19
N GLY A 38 -0.20 6.17 -14.27
CA GLY A 38 0.67 7.36 -14.31
C GLY A 38 1.89 7.25 -13.40
N SER A 39 2.63 8.35 -13.25
CA SER A 39 3.73 8.44 -12.28
C SER A 39 3.21 8.49 -10.85
N LEU A 40 3.96 7.87 -9.94
CA LEU A 40 3.61 7.74 -8.54
C LEU A 40 4.84 7.92 -7.65
N GLN A 41 4.62 8.52 -6.49
CA GLN A 41 5.60 8.64 -5.43
C GLN A 41 4.98 8.20 -4.09
N VAL A 42 5.78 7.54 -3.27
CA VAL A 42 5.42 7.23 -1.89
C VAL A 42 6.33 8.01 -0.95
N ARG A 43 5.74 8.71 0.01
CA ARG A 43 6.47 9.50 1.01
C ARG A 43 5.91 9.28 2.40
N ILE A 44 6.75 9.47 3.42
CA ILE A 44 6.30 9.50 4.81
C ILE A 44 6.03 10.95 5.22
N GLY A 45 4.90 11.17 5.86
CA GLY A 45 4.50 12.45 6.45
C GLY A 45 4.08 12.28 7.90
N ARG A 46 3.75 13.41 8.54
CA ARG A 46 3.21 13.48 9.89
C ARG A 46 1.95 14.34 9.90
N LEU A 47 0.95 13.98 10.69
CA LEU A 47 -0.20 14.85 10.90
C LEU A 47 0.26 16.15 11.56
N ALA A 48 -0.37 17.27 11.17
CA ALA A 48 -0.12 18.58 11.77
C ALA A 48 -0.89 18.69 13.09
N LEU A 49 -0.44 17.95 14.09
CA LEU A 49 -0.98 17.98 15.45
C LEU A 49 -0.04 18.77 16.37
N GLU A 50 -0.57 19.23 17.50
CA GLU A 50 0.26 19.84 18.54
C GLU A 50 1.16 18.79 19.19
N ASP A 51 2.33 19.19 19.68
CA ASP A 51 3.32 18.27 20.23
C ASP A 51 2.78 17.42 21.40
N LYS A 52 1.82 17.95 22.16
CA LYS A 52 1.14 17.24 23.26
C LYS A 52 0.34 16.01 22.80
N ASP A 53 -0.03 15.96 21.52
CA ASP A 53 -0.85 14.89 20.94
C ASP A 53 0.02 13.80 20.25
N GLY A 54 1.34 13.95 20.34
CA GLY A 54 2.31 12.99 19.82
C GLY A 54 2.51 13.06 18.29
N ILE A 55 3.52 12.32 17.81
CA ILE A 55 3.81 12.21 16.39
C ILE A 55 2.87 11.17 15.78
N GLN A 56 2.06 11.56 14.80
CA GLN A 56 1.17 10.63 14.09
C GLN A 56 1.65 10.46 12.63
N PRO A 57 2.50 9.47 12.33
CA PRO A 57 3.09 9.30 11.00
C PRO A 57 2.10 8.64 10.03
N PHE A 58 2.24 8.95 8.74
CA PHE A 58 1.50 8.29 7.66
C PHE A 58 2.36 8.07 6.43
N ALA A 59 2.06 7.02 5.66
CA ALA A 59 2.54 6.87 4.29
C ALA A 59 1.54 7.54 3.34
N GLU A 60 2.03 8.36 2.42
CA GLU A 60 1.23 9.03 1.40
C GLU A 60 1.68 8.62 0.01
N VAL A 61 0.70 8.17 -0.77
CA VAL A 61 0.82 7.85 -2.19
C VAL A 61 0.34 9.06 -2.97
N GLY A 62 1.26 9.73 -3.66
CA GLY A 62 0.99 10.86 -4.54
C GLY A 62 1.08 10.45 -6.01
N SER A 63 0.15 10.94 -6.83
CA SER A 63 0.18 10.81 -8.28
C SER A 63 0.26 12.20 -8.93
N ALA A 64 0.84 12.28 -10.13
CA ALA A 64 0.76 13.49 -10.93
C ALA A 64 -0.70 13.84 -11.27
N ALA A 65 -1.00 15.13 -11.50
CA ALA A 65 -2.33 15.59 -11.84
C ALA A 65 -2.83 14.92 -13.14
N ALA A 66 -4.05 14.38 -13.11
CA ALA A 66 -4.70 13.74 -14.24
C ALA A 66 -6.21 13.88 -14.11
N LEU A 67 -6.94 13.69 -15.22
CA LEU A 67 -8.41 13.63 -15.20
C LEU A 67 -8.90 12.31 -14.56
N GLU A 68 -8.13 11.24 -14.74
CA GLU A 68 -8.43 9.93 -14.21
C GLU A 68 -7.19 9.38 -13.50
N HIS A 69 -7.42 8.83 -12.31
CA HIS A 69 -6.38 8.19 -11.52
C HIS A 69 -6.73 6.72 -11.33
N GLU A 70 -5.81 5.86 -11.73
CA GLU A 70 -5.91 4.45 -11.44
C GLU A 70 -4.68 4.00 -10.67
N ILE A 71 -4.89 3.69 -9.40
CA ILE A 71 -3.83 3.33 -8.46
C ILE A 71 -4.24 2.05 -7.74
N ILE A 72 -3.38 1.05 -7.77
CA ILE A 72 -3.52 -0.18 -6.99
C ILE A 72 -2.52 -0.16 -5.84
N THR A 73 -2.98 -0.59 -4.67
CA THR A 73 -2.10 -0.87 -3.53
C THR A 73 -2.34 -2.30 -3.06
N VAL A 74 -1.32 -3.12 -3.11
CA VAL A 74 -1.35 -4.49 -2.59
C VAL A 74 -0.64 -4.50 -1.24
N CYS A 75 -1.40 -4.81 -0.19
CA CYS A 75 -0.87 -4.89 1.16
C CYS A 75 -0.66 -6.36 1.55
N SER A 76 0.46 -6.65 2.19
CA SER A 76 0.69 -7.94 2.82
C SER A 76 1.04 -7.74 4.29
N ALA A 77 0.34 -8.46 5.17
CA ALA A 77 0.54 -8.40 6.62
C ALA A 77 1.28 -9.66 7.11
N ARG A 78 2.20 -9.47 8.06
CA ARG A 78 3.01 -10.54 8.66
C ARG A 78 3.28 -10.25 10.14
N PRO A 79 3.55 -11.28 10.97
CA PRO A 79 4.15 -11.06 12.28
C PRO A 79 5.44 -10.24 12.18
N ALA A 80 5.74 -9.44 13.19
CA ALA A 80 6.96 -8.62 13.20
C ALA A 80 8.20 -9.49 13.02
N GLY A 81 9.11 -9.06 12.14
CA GLY A 81 10.34 -9.79 11.81
C GLY A 81 10.17 -10.91 10.78
N GLU A 82 8.94 -11.31 10.44
CA GLU A 82 8.73 -12.26 9.35
C GLU A 82 8.81 -11.56 7.98
N ALA A 83 9.47 -12.23 7.03
CA ALA A 83 9.59 -11.70 5.68
C ALA A 83 8.22 -11.56 5.01
N HIS A 84 8.03 -10.42 4.33
CA HIS A 84 6.98 -10.25 3.36
C HIS A 84 7.33 -11.00 2.07
N GLY A 85 6.34 -11.65 1.49
CA GLY A 85 6.49 -12.31 0.21
C GLY A 85 6.76 -11.33 -0.93
N ARG A 86 7.26 -11.85 -2.06
CA ARG A 86 7.53 -11.08 -3.27
C ARG A 86 6.30 -11.14 -4.16
N LEU A 87 5.47 -10.10 -4.07
CA LEU A 87 4.35 -9.88 -4.97
C LEU A 87 4.76 -8.88 -6.04
N GLN A 88 4.39 -9.16 -7.29
CA GLN A 88 4.55 -8.30 -8.44
C GLN A 88 3.19 -7.77 -8.86
N ILE A 89 3.18 -6.52 -9.32
CA ILE A 89 1.98 -5.86 -9.82
C ILE A 89 2.28 -5.47 -11.27
N SER A 90 1.48 -5.98 -12.21
CA SER A 90 1.56 -5.63 -13.63
C SER A 90 0.20 -5.17 -14.14
N ARG A 91 0.20 -4.39 -15.23
CA ARG A 91 -1.01 -4.03 -15.96
C ARG A 91 -1.06 -4.82 -17.26
N GLU A 92 -2.15 -5.55 -17.47
CA GLU A 92 -2.38 -6.44 -18.62
C GLU A 92 -3.81 -6.22 -19.13
N GLY A 93 -3.97 -5.79 -20.39
CA GLY A 93 -5.29 -5.72 -21.04
C GLY A 93 -6.32 -4.83 -20.35
N GLY A 94 -5.90 -3.76 -19.67
CA GLY A 94 -6.79 -2.87 -18.90
C GLY A 94 -7.10 -3.35 -17.47
N SER A 95 -6.63 -4.53 -17.08
CA SER A 95 -6.70 -5.07 -15.73
C SER A 95 -5.36 -4.99 -15.02
N TRP A 96 -5.38 -5.03 -13.70
CA TRP A 96 -4.20 -5.26 -12.88
C TRP A 96 -4.06 -6.74 -12.58
N LYS A 97 -2.83 -7.23 -12.60
CA LYS A 97 -2.49 -8.57 -12.20
C LYS A 97 -1.52 -8.52 -11.04
N VAL A 98 -1.82 -9.32 -10.02
CA VAL A 98 -1.00 -9.46 -8.83
C VAL A 98 -0.56 -10.90 -8.74
N THR A 99 0.73 -11.14 -8.88
CA THR A 99 1.30 -12.49 -8.85
C THR A 99 2.46 -12.59 -7.88
N GLY A 100 2.77 -13.78 -7.40
CA GLY A 100 3.99 -14.06 -6.66
C GLY A 100 3.75 -15.00 -5.49
N MET A 101 4.62 -14.91 -4.49
CA MET A 101 4.56 -15.77 -3.31
C MET A 101 4.33 -14.93 -2.06
N GLN A 102 3.41 -15.36 -1.19
CA GLN A 102 3.17 -14.77 0.12
C GLN A 102 2.98 -15.88 1.15
N ALA A 103 3.80 -15.88 2.22
CA ALA A 103 3.72 -16.89 3.30
C ALA A 103 3.72 -18.35 2.77
N GLY A 104 4.56 -18.63 1.77
CA GLY A 104 4.65 -19.96 1.15
C GLY A 104 3.50 -20.33 0.21
N ARG A 105 2.56 -19.41 -0.05
CA ARG A 105 1.43 -19.61 -0.97
C ARG A 105 1.63 -18.81 -2.25
N SER A 106 1.34 -19.45 -3.38
CA SER A 106 1.23 -18.76 -4.66
C SER A 106 0.00 -17.87 -4.64
N ILE A 107 0.19 -16.61 -5.03
CA ILE A 107 -0.87 -15.64 -5.21
C ILE A 107 -0.95 -15.35 -6.70
N SER A 108 -2.16 -15.42 -7.24
CA SER A 108 -2.53 -14.92 -8.55
C SER A 108 -3.87 -14.24 -8.35
N ALA A 109 -3.97 -12.97 -8.72
CA ALA A 109 -5.23 -12.24 -8.68
C ALA A 109 -5.29 -11.26 -9.86
N THR A 110 -6.46 -11.13 -10.43
CA THR A 110 -6.74 -10.15 -11.47
C THR A 110 -7.80 -9.18 -10.96
N LEU A 111 -7.49 -7.89 -11.03
CA LEU A 111 -8.41 -6.81 -10.68
C LEU A 111 -8.78 -6.05 -11.95
N THR A 112 -10.06 -6.06 -12.29
CA THR A 112 -10.58 -5.33 -13.44
C THR A 112 -11.30 -4.07 -12.93
N PRO A 113 -10.85 -2.86 -13.32
CA PRO A 113 -11.56 -1.63 -13.03
C PRO A 113 -12.98 -1.67 -13.61
N SER A 114 -13.94 -1.16 -12.85
CA SER A 114 -15.32 -1.03 -13.31
C SER A 114 -15.59 0.41 -13.76
N ALA A 115 -16.49 0.58 -14.73
CA ALA A 115 -16.91 1.90 -15.18
C ALA A 115 -17.80 2.61 -14.14
N GLY A 116 -17.73 3.94 -14.10
CA GLY A 116 -18.36 4.73 -13.04
C GLY A 116 -17.77 4.37 -11.67
N HIS A 117 -18.25 4.97 -10.59
CA HIS A 117 -17.74 4.74 -9.23
C HIS A 117 -18.01 3.32 -8.67
N ALA A 118 -18.18 2.32 -9.53
CA ALA A 118 -18.39 0.93 -9.16
C ALA A 118 -17.10 0.30 -8.62
N ALA A 119 -17.27 -0.66 -7.71
CA ALA A 119 -16.15 -1.41 -7.16
C ALA A 119 -15.43 -2.22 -8.27
N PRO A 120 -14.10 -2.36 -8.19
CA PRO A 120 -13.37 -3.24 -9.09
C PRO A 120 -13.79 -4.69 -8.89
N GLN A 121 -13.79 -5.46 -9.96
CA GLN A 121 -13.99 -6.91 -9.91
C GLN A 121 -12.66 -7.60 -9.59
N VAL A 122 -12.69 -8.61 -8.72
CA VAL A 122 -11.50 -9.36 -8.29
C VAL A 122 -11.70 -10.85 -8.58
N ALA A 123 -10.74 -11.45 -9.27
CA ALA A 123 -10.65 -12.89 -9.53
C ALA A 123 -9.32 -13.45 -8.99
N PHE A 124 -9.30 -14.70 -8.52
CA PHE A 124 -8.13 -15.39 -7.96
C PHE A 124 -7.81 -16.67 -8.75
#